data_AF-A0A3D0DTA7-F1
#
_entry.id   AF-A0A3D0DTA7-F1
#
_cell.length_a   1.000
_cell.length_b   1.000
_cell.length_c   1.000
_cell.angle_alpha   90.00
_cell.angle_beta   90.00
_cell.angle_gamma   90.00
#
_symmetry.space_group_name_H-M   'P 1'
#
loop_
_entity.id
_entity.type
_entity.pdbx_description
1 polymer ?
#
loop_
_entity_poly.entity_id
_entity_poly.type
_entity_poly.pdbx_seq_one_letter_code
_entity_poly.pdbx_strand_id
1 'polypeptide(L)'
;MTARDWRAGELRFLLVALIVAVSALSSVGFFIDRMRAGLNRDANQLLGADLVINADQPVAAAWRAEAQRRGLLLADTVTFPSMAQGGEGEDSQAQLASIKAVSAGYPLRGELRITTDPEDASQALGTKTQAIPTPGTVWVDA
;
A
#
# COMPACT_ATOMS: atom_id res chain seq x y z
N MET A 1 23.39 50.79 4.30
CA MET A 1 21.94 50.64 4.54
C MET A 1 21.71 50.95 6.00
N THR A 2 21.09 52.09 6.29
CA THR A 2 21.12 52.72 7.62
C THR A 2 20.05 52.10 8.52
N ALA A 3 20.29 52.06 9.83
CA ALA A 3 19.36 51.51 10.84
C ALA A 3 17.94 52.14 10.84
N ARG A 4 17.70 53.14 9.99
CA ARG A 4 16.42 53.78 9.77
C ARG A 4 15.49 52.95 8.87
N ASP A 5 16.03 52.23 7.89
CA ASP A 5 15.23 51.33 7.01
C ASP A 5 14.71 50.11 7.79
N TRP A 6 15.46 49.66 8.80
CA TRP A 6 15.01 48.65 9.77
C TRP A 6 13.80 49.09 10.61
N ARG A 7 13.63 50.40 10.83
CA ARG A 7 12.49 50.98 11.57
C ARG A 7 11.31 51.33 10.67
N ALA A 8 11.47 51.31 9.35
CA ALA A 8 10.44 51.70 8.38
C ALA A 8 9.30 50.67 8.19
N GLY A 9 9.31 49.55 8.91
CA GLY A 9 8.23 48.54 8.87
C GLY A 9 8.23 47.64 7.63
N GLU A 10 8.67 48.16 6.48
CA GLU A 10 8.69 47.44 5.20
C GLU A 10 9.64 46.22 5.19
N LEU A 11 10.84 46.36 5.77
CA LEU A 11 11.76 45.21 5.93
C LEU A 11 11.19 44.12 6.86
N ARG A 12 10.35 44.49 7.85
CA ARG A 12 9.72 43.51 8.74
C ARG A 12 8.68 42.70 7.98
N PHE A 13 7.93 43.31 7.07
CA PHE A 13 7.00 42.58 6.20
C PHE A 13 7.72 41.61 5.27
N LEU A 14 8.84 42.03 4.65
CA LEU A 14 9.65 41.13 3.83
C LEU A 14 10.24 39.97 4.63
N LEU A 15 10.71 40.24 5.86
CA LEU A 15 11.22 39.21 6.76
C LEU A 15 10.12 38.20 7.15
N VAL A 16 8.92 38.67 7.50
CA VAL A 16 7.77 37.80 7.81
C VAL A 16 7.36 36.98 6.59
N ALA A 17 7.28 37.59 5.41
CA ALA A 17 6.96 36.89 4.17
C ALA A 17 7.99 35.79 3.85
N LEU A 18 9.27 36.06 4.05
CA LEU A 18 10.35 35.08 3.87
C LEU A 18 10.23 33.93 4.88
N ILE A 19 9.98 34.23 6.15
CA ILE A 19 9.78 33.21 7.20
C ILE A 19 8.60 32.32 6.86
N VAL A 20 7.47 32.90 6.42
CA VAL A 20 6.28 32.15 6.02
C VAL A 20 6.58 31.27 4.80
N ALA A 21 7.24 31.81 3.78
CA ALA A 21 7.60 31.05 2.58
C ALA A 21 8.52 29.86 2.90
N VAL A 22 9.59 30.07 3.68
CA VAL A 22 10.53 29.01 4.05
C VAL A 22 9.89 27.98 4.97
N SER A 23 9.04 28.43 5.91
CA SER A 23 8.30 27.52 6.80
C SER A 23 7.31 26.66 6.02
N ALA A 24 6.59 27.23 5.05
CA ALA A 24 5.67 26.49 4.19
C ALA A 24 6.41 25.44 3.36
N LEU A 25 7.52 25.82 2.70
CA LEU A 25 8.31 24.88 1.90
C LEU A 25 8.90 23.74 2.74
N SER A 26 9.39 24.06 3.94
CA SER A 26 9.92 23.07 4.89
C SER A 26 8.83 22.13 5.39
N SER A 27 7.64 22.66 5.73
CA SER A 27 6.49 21.86 6.19
C SER A 27 6.03 20.88 5.11
N VAL A 28 5.95 21.31 3.85
CA VAL A 28 5.64 20.42 2.72
C VAL A 28 6.72 19.35 2.54
N GLY A 29 8.00 19.71 2.64
CA GLY A 29 9.10 18.75 2.60
C GLY A 29 8.98 17.68 3.68
N PHE A 30 8.80 18.09 4.94
CA PHE A 30 8.60 17.17 6.06
C PHE A 30 7.35 16.30 5.91
N PHE A 31 6.26 16.85 5.36
CA PHE A 31 5.06 16.08 5.08
C PHE A 31 5.32 14.99 4.04
N ILE A 32 6.01 15.33 2.94
CA ILE A 32 6.36 14.36 1.89
C ILE A 32 7.30 13.27 2.44
N ASP A 33 8.28 13.62 3.27
CA ASP A 33 9.18 12.64 3.87
C ASP A 33 8.46 11.72 4.85
N ARG A 34 7.53 12.27 5.65
CA ARG A 34 6.67 11.48 6.53
C ARG A 34 5.79 10.52 5.74
N MET A 35 5.20 10.99 4.65
CA MET A 35 4.37 10.20 3.75
C MET A 35 5.20 9.08 3.09
N ARG A 36 6.37 9.41 2.53
CA ARG A 36 7.30 8.41 1.95
C ARG A 36 7.77 7.40 2.98
N ALA A 37 8.07 7.82 4.20
CA ALA A 37 8.50 6.90 5.27
C ALA A 37 7.36 6.01 5.78
N GLY A 38 6.11 6.49 5.74
CA GLY A 38 4.91 5.66 5.95
C GLY A 38 4.77 4.62 4.84
N LEU A 39 4.70 5.09 3.60
CA LEU A 39 4.58 4.25 2.41
C LEU A 39 5.68 3.19 2.31
N ASN A 40 6.94 3.52 2.63
CA ASN A 40 8.05 2.55 2.59
C ASN A 40 8.02 1.54 3.74
N ARG A 41 7.54 1.93 4.93
CA ARG A 41 7.35 0.96 6.04
C ARG A 41 6.20 0.01 5.75
N ASP A 42 5.17 0.52 5.10
CA ASP A 42 4.02 -0.28 4.70
C ASP A 42 4.33 -1.11 3.43
N ALA A 43 5.27 -0.68 2.57
CA ALA A 43 5.58 -1.35 1.31
C ALA A 43 5.92 -2.83 1.46
N ASN A 44 6.75 -3.23 2.44
CA ASN A 44 7.08 -4.67 2.62
C ASN A 44 5.90 -5.48 3.17
N GLN A 45 5.03 -4.83 3.95
CA GLN A 45 3.82 -5.44 4.47
C GLN A 45 2.72 -5.54 3.39
N LEU A 46 2.69 -4.57 2.46
CA LEU A 46 1.84 -4.56 1.26
C LEU A 46 2.34 -5.55 0.20
N LEU A 47 3.65 -5.71 0.06
CA LEU A 47 4.28 -6.68 -0.85
C LEU A 47 4.10 -8.11 -0.36
N GLY A 48 4.02 -8.31 0.96
CA GLY A 48 3.81 -9.61 1.58
C GLY A 48 5.02 -10.55 1.51
N ALA A 49 6.22 -10.05 1.16
CA ALA A 49 7.45 -10.82 1.03
C ALA A 49 8.72 -9.94 1.12
N ASP A 50 9.89 -10.55 1.31
CA ASP A 50 11.19 -9.86 1.26
C ASP A 50 11.64 -9.54 -0.18
N LEU A 51 11.22 -10.36 -1.15
CA LEU A 51 11.50 -10.21 -2.57
C LEU A 51 10.27 -10.61 -3.37
N VAL A 52 9.88 -9.76 -4.33
CA VAL A 52 8.81 -10.05 -5.28
C VAL A 52 9.37 -10.05 -6.68
N ILE A 53 9.11 -11.13 -7.42
CA ILE A 53 9.41 -11.24 -8.84
C ILE A 53 8.07 -11.13 -9.58
N ASN A 54 7.87 -10.04 -10.31
CA ASN A 54 6.68 -9.84 -11.12
C ASN A 54 7.01 -10.08 -12.60
N ALA A 55 6.22 -10.90 -13.27
CA ALA A 55 6.38 -11.23 -14.67
C ALA A 55 5.02 -11.55 -15.29
N ASP A 56 4.82 -11.13 -16.55
CA ASP A 56 3.59 -11.43 -17.31
C ASP A 56 3.48 -12.90 -17.73
N GLN A 57 4.60 -13.63 -17.66
CA GLN A 57 4.70 -15.05 -18.00
C GLN A 57 5.26 -15.84 -16.82
N PRO A 58 4.98 -17.15 -16.73
CA PRO A 58 5.55 -18.00 -15.68
C PRO A 58 7.07 -17.87 -15.61
N VAL A 59 7.57 -17.54 -14.42
CA VAL A 59 9.01 -17.45 -14.17
C VAL A 59 9.65 -18.81 -14.44
N ALA A 60 10.83 -18.81 -15.06
CA ALA A 60 11.55 -20.04 -15.40
C ALA A 60 11.75 -20.93 -14.15
N ALA A 61 11.42 -22.22 -14.27
CA ALA A 61 11.42 -23.17 -13.15
C ALA A 61 12.76 -23.27 -12.41
N ALA A 62 13.88 -22.96 -13.09
CA ALA A 62 15.21 -22.92 -12.48
C ALA A 62 15.31 -21.95 -11.29
N TRP A 63 14.60 -20.82 -11.33
CA TRP A 63 14.58 -19.86 -10.23
C TRP A 63 13.91 -20.42 -8.98
N ARG A 64 12.77 -21.10 -9.16
CA ARG A 64 12.04 -21.76 -8.08
C ARG A 64 12.88 -22.88 -7.46
N ALA A 65 13.53 -23.70 -8.29
CA ALA A 65 14.41 -24.75 -7.82
C ALA A 65 15.60 -24.18 -7.03
N GLU A 66 16.19 -23.07 -7.49
CA GLU A 66 17.28 -22.40 -6.79
C GLU A 66 16.85 -21.84 -5.43
N ALA A 67 15.69 -21.19 -5.37
CA ALA A 67 15.16 -20.64 -4.14
C ALA A 67 14.87 -21.74 -3.11
N GLN A 68 14.28 -22.86 -3.55
CA GLN A 68 14.10 -24.05 -2.70
C GLN A 68 15.44 -24.62 -2.22
N ARG A 69 16.45 -24.70 -3.10
CA ARG A 69 17.80 -25.16 -2.74
C ARG A 69 18.45 -24.28 -1.67
N ARG A 70 18.16 -22.97 -1.69
CA ARG A 70 18.62 -22.00 -0.68
C ARG A 70 17.77 -21.99 0.60
N GLY A 71 16.73 -22.82 0.68
CA GLY A 71 15.83 -22.88 1.84
C GLY A 71 14.92 -21.66 1.97
N LEU A 72 14.66 -20.94 0.88
CA LEU A 72 13.77 -19.78 0.89
C LEU A 72 12.31 -20.22 0.89
N LEU A 73 11.47 -19.50 1.64
CA LEU A 73 10.02 -19.64 1.56
C LEU A 73 9.51 -18.99 0.28
N LEU A 74 8.55 -19.63 -0.35
CA LEU A 74 7.98 -19.21 -1.63
C LEU A 74 6.47 -19.12 -1.52
N ALA A 75 5.90 -18.09 -2.12
CA ALA A 75 4.48 -17.94 -2.34
C ALA A 75 4.25 -17.43 -3.76
N ASP A 76 3.26 -18.01 -4.44
CA ASP A 76 2.81 -17.56 -5.74
C ASP A 76 1.61 -16.64 -5.59
N THR A 77 1.58 -15.61 -6.42
CA THR A 77 0.43 -14.74 -6.57
C THR A 77 0.15 -14.53 -8.04
N VAL A 78 -1.12 -14.55 -8.43
CA VAL A 78 -1.57 -14.20 -9.77
C VAL A 78 -2.61 -13.11 -9.64
N THR A 79 -2.38 -11.97 -10.30
CA THR A 79 -3.31 -10.84 -10.29
C THR A 79 -3.82 -10.59 -11.70
N PHE A 80 -5.14 -10.53 -11.87
CA PHE A 80 -5.75 -10.25 -13.17
C PHE A 80 -7.09 -9.53 -13.00
N PRO A 81 -7.48 -8.64 -13.93
CA PRO A 81 -8.81 -8.06 -13.92
C PRO A 81 -9.87 -9.08 -14.35
N SER A 82 -11.02 -9.09 -13.68
CA SER A 82 -12.18 -9.92 -14.05
C SER A 82 -13.48 -9.21 -13.65
N MET A 83 -14.57 -9.47 -14.38
CA MET A 83 -15.90 -9.06 -13.94
C MET A 83 -16.33 -9.95 -12.78
N ALA A 84 -16.67 -9.36 -11.64
CA ALA A 84 -17.34 -10.01 -10.52
C ALA A 84 -18.82 -9.65 -10.56
N GLN A 85 -19.71 -10.62 -10.33
CA GLN A 85 -21.15 -10.40 -10.29
C GLN A 85 -21.66 -10.79 -8.91
N GLY A 86 -22.38 -9.88 -8.27
CA GLY A 86 -23.07 -10.10 -6.99
C GLY A 86 -24.58 -9.99 -7.17
N GLY A 87 -25.33 -10.75 -6.36
CA GLY A 87 -26.79 -10.83 -6.44
C GLY A 87 -27.30 -11.88 -7.44
N GLU A 88 -28.61 -12.14 -7.42
CA GLU A 88 -29.29 -13.10 -8.27
C GLU A 88 -30.42 -12.43 -9.07
N GLY A 89 -30.68 -12.89 -10.30
CA GLY A 89 -31.79 -12.38 -11.12
C GLY A 89 -31.59 -10.96 -11.66
N GLU A 90 -32.66 -10.18 -11.68
CA GLU A 90 -32.70 -8.81 -12.24
C GLU A 90 -31.89 -7.79 -11.41
N ASP A 91 -31.61 -8.10 -10.14
CA ASP A 91 -30.81 -7.25 -9.23
C ASP A 91 -29.30 -7.55 -9.29
N SER A 92 -28.87 -8.38 -10.26
CA SER A 92 -27.45 -8.72 -10.39
C SER A 92 -26.62 -7.50 -10.80
N GLN A 93 -25.59 -7.20 -10.00
CA GLN A 93 -24.66 -6.10 -10.27
C GLN A 93 -23.31 -6.67 -10.67
N ALA A 94 -22.86 -6.32 -11.86
CA ALA A 94 -21.54 -6.67 -12.36
C ALA A 94 -20.57 -5.51 -12.16
N GLN A 95 -19.42 -5.79 -11.56
CA GLN A 95 -18.36 -4.82 -11.32
C GLN A 95 -17.03 -5.38 -11.81
N LEU A 96 -16.22 -4.54 -12.47
CA LEU A 96 -14.85 -4.91 -12.81
C LEU A 96 -14.00 -4.90 -11.54
N ALA A 97 -13.45 -6.04 -11.17
CA ALA A 97 -12.62 -6.22 -9.99
C ALA A 97 -11.22 -6.72 -10.37
N SER A 98 -10.21 -6.40 -9.56
CA SER A 98 -8.89 -7.00 -9.65
C SER A 98 -8.84 -8.22 -8.76
N ILE A 99 -8.67 -9.41 -9.34
CA ILE A 99 -8.63 -10.67 -8.60
C ILE A 99 -7.18 -11.00 -8.29
N LYS A 100 -6.86 -11.21 -7.01
CA LYS A 100 -5.56 -11.70 -6.55
C LYS A 100 -5.71 -13.13 -6.02
N ALA A 101 -5.25 -14.10 -6.80
CA ALA A 101 -5.11 -15.48 -6.37
C ALA A 101 -3.76 -15.67 -5.67
N VAL A 102 -3.73 -16.42 -4.57
CA VAL A 102 -2.54 -16.64 -3.75
C VAL A 102 -2.35 -18.12 -3.46
N SER A 103 -1.10 -18.59 -3.41
CA SER A 103 -0.78 -19.95 -2.98
C SER A 103 -0.76 -20.08 -1.46
N ALA A 104 -0.70 -21.33 -1.00
CA ALA A 104 -0.34 -21.61 0.39
C ALA A 104 0.99 -20.92 0.77
N GLY A 105 1.06 -20.42 2.00
CA GLY A 105 2.22 -19.70 2.52
C GLY A 105 2.19 -18.18 2.29
N TYR A 106 1.21 -17.64 1.57
CA TYR A 106 0.99 -16.19 1.52
C TYR A 106 0.25 -15.69 2.78
N PRO A 107 0.63 -14.52 3.34
CA PRO A 107 1.81 -13.73 2.99
C PRO A 107 3.08 -14.29 3.65
N LEU A 108 4.24 -14.14 3.00
CA LEU A 108 5.54 -14.53 3.56
C LEU A 108 6.04 -13.53 4.63
N ARG A 109 5.58 -12.28 4.54
CA ARG A 109 5.87 -11.20 5.49
C ARG A 109 4.61 -10.43 5.81
N GLY A 110 4.50 -10.00 7.06
CA GLY A 110 3.31 -9.31 7.55
C GLY A 110 2.15 -10.26 7.81
N GLU A 111 0.98 -9.70 8.02
CA GLU A 111 -0.25 -10.41 8.34
C GLU A 111 -1.40 -9.71 7.62
N LEU A 112 -2.36 -10.50 7.14
CA LEU A 112 -3.63 -9.97 6.63
C LEU A 112 -4.53 -9.64 7.81
N ARG A 113 -5.50 -8.76 7.61
CA ARG A 113 -6.56 -8.51 8.58
C ARG A 113 -7.89 -8.80 7.93
N ILE A 114 -8.73 -9.54 8.64
CA ILE A 114 -10.06 -9.88 8.19
C ILE A 114 -11.09 -9.40 9.21
N THR A 115 -12.20 -8.91 8.70
CA THR A 115 -13.38 -8.53 9.46
C THR A 115 -14.61 -8.77 8.57
N THR A 116 -15.76 -8.92 9.21
CA THR A 116 -17.05 -9.01 8.53
C THR A 116 -17.78 -7.66 8.54
N ASP A 117 -17.25 -6.66 9.25
CA ASP A 117 -17.80 -5.31 9.29
C ASP A 117 -17.13 -4.43 8.22
N PRO A 118 -17.88 -3.86 7.26
CA PRO A 118 -17.33 -3.00 6.21
C PRO A 118 -16.65 -1.73 6.74
N GLU A 119 -17.14 -1.13 7.82
CA GLU A 119 -16.56 0.08 8.40
C GLU A 119 -15.19 -0.21 9.00
N ASP A 120 -15.07 -1.32 9.74
CA ASP A 120 -13.78 -1.79 10.27
C ASP A 120 -12.80 -2.10 9.13
N ALA A 121 -13.29 -2.72 8.05
CA ALA A 121 -12.46 -3.06 6.89
C ALA A 121 -11.84 -1.81 6.27
N SER A 122 -12.63 -0.75 6.08
CA SER A 122 -12.15 0.54 5.52
C SER A 122 -11.09 1.22 6.40
N GLN A 123 -11.07 0.93 7.70
CA GLN A 123 -10.11 1.46 8.66
C GLN A 123 -8.93 0.51 8.93
N ALA A 124 -8.81 -0.58 8.15
CA ALA A 124 -7.84 -1.65 8.36
C ALA A 124 -7.87 -2.23 9.78
N LEU A 125 -9.05 -2.23 10.40
CA LEU A 125 -9.34 -2.88 11.67
C LEU A 125 -9.81 -4.32 11.43
N GLY A 126 -9.61 -5.17 12.42
CA GLY A 126 -9.99 -6.58 12.33
C GLY A 126 -8.95 -7.53 12.89
N THR A 127 -9.28 -8.82 12.76
CA THR A 127 -8.48 -9.92 13.29
C THR A 127 -7.34 -10.23 12.35
N LYS A 128 -6.12 -10.27 12.89
CA LYS A 128 -4.94 -10.63 12.11
C LYS A 128 -4.96 -12.10 11.74
N THR A 129 -4.57 -12.43 10.52
CA THR A 129 -4.56 -13.78 9.98
C THR A 129 -3.40 -13.99 9.00
N GLN A 130 -2.89 -15.21 8.97
CA GLN A 130 -1.99 -15.73 7.93
C GLN A 130 -2.68 -16.78 7.06
N ALA A 131 -3.99 -16.98 7.27
CA ALA A 131 -4.77 -17.85 6.42
C ALA A 131 -5.01 -17.20 5.06
N ILE A 132 -5.38 -18.04 4.09
CA ILE A 132 -5.89 -17.65 2.78
C ILE A 132 -7.35 -18.11 2.66
N PRO A 133 -8.18 -17.52 1.77
CA PRO A 133 -9.53 -18.00 1.52
C PRO A 133 -9.52 -19.50 1.19
N THR A 134 -10.45 -20.26 1.78
CA THR A 134 -10.61 -21.67 1.43
C THR A 134 -11.13 -21.79 -0.01
N PRO A 135 -10.85 -22.92 -0.71
CA PRO A 135 -11.38 -23.12 -2.06
C PRO A 135 -12.90 -22.92 -2.11
N GLY A 136 -13.36 -22.09 -3.05
CA GLY A 136 -14.77 -21.72 -3.19
C GLY A 136 -15.20 -20.50 -2.37
N THR A 137 -14.30 -19.89 -1.60
CA THR A 137 -14.54 -18.62 -0.88
C THR A 137 -13.65 -17.51 -1.41
N VAL A 138 -14.08 -16.27 -1.21
CA VAL A 138 -13.33 -15.07 -1.56
C VAL A 138 -13.36 -14.10 -0.39
N TRP A 139 -12.30 -13.32 -0.24
CA TRP A 139 -12.27 -12.16 0.65
C TRP A 139 -12.30 -10.91 -0.21
N VAL A 140 -13.11 -9.94 0.19
CA VAL A 140 -13.29 -8.68 -0.52
C VAL A 140 -12.45 -7.62 0.18
N ASP A 141 -11.72 -6.84 -0.62
CA ASP A 141 -10.95 -5.68 -0.13
C ASP A 141 -11.85 -4.44 -0.09
N ALA A 142 -11.64 -3.55 0.88
CA ALA A 142 -12.49 -2.39 1.17
C ALA A 142 -12.02 -1.11 0.46
#